data_AF-A0A8H5JK80-F1
#
_entry.id   AF-A0A8H5JK80-F1
#
_cell.length_a   1.000
_cell.length_b   1.000
_cell.length_c   1.000
_cell.angle_alpha   90.00
_cell.angle_beta   90.00
_cell.angle_gamma   90.00
#
_symmetry.space_group_name_H-M   'P 1'
#
loop_
_entity.id
_entity.type
_entity.pdbx_description
1 polymer ?
#
loop_
_entity_poly.entity_id
_entity_poly.type
_entity_poly.pdbx_seq_one_letter_code
_entity_poly.pdbx_strand_id
1 'polypeptide(L)'
;MQSLCELSVMFPVAGSFTAFSTRFIDPSWGFALGWIYFLQWLFVLPLEIIAAVLTITYWNDSVPKAVFVTIFLVLILGINLSNIRIYGEAEFIFSIIKVVAVVGFILLGIVIHIGGPPNSGYIGGQYWSHPGPFNNGFKGFSSALITAVFSYGGTEIVGLAAAETRSPLKSIPKAIKHVFWRIAIFYLVTIMLVGLLVPSNDSSLISGKNSADASASAFVIAIETAGTTILPSVMNSVILVAVLSVGNSAVYASSRTLAAMAELSHAPRVFTPVGPELLRPGDVSGVADKDGEALRTATRQLHTTIASV
;
A
#
# COMPACT_ATOMS: atom_id res chain seq x y z
N MET A 1 -2.14 -5.73 -11.92
CA MET A 1 -2.58 -6.56 -10.77
C MET A 1 -3.14 -7.91 -11.20
N GLN A 2 -4.21 -7.95 -12.02
CA GLN A 2 -4.81 -9.21 -12.46
C GLN A 2 -3.80 -10.18 -13.10
N SER A 3 -2.97 -9.71 -14.03
CA SER A 3 -1.94 -10.53 -14.70
C SER A 3 -0.89 -11.09 -13.73
N LEU A 4 -0.48 -10.28 -12.74
CA LEU A 4 0.48 -10.72 -11.71
C LEU A 4 -0.08 -11.88 -10.89
N CYS A 5 -1.39 -11.85 -10.65
CA CYS A 5 -2.03 -12.82 -9.78
C CYS A 5 -2.35 -14.13 -10.48
N GLU A 6 -2.71 -14.10 -11.76
CA GLU A 6 -2.80 -15.30 -12.58
C GLU A 6 -1.45 -16.04 -12.61
N LEU A 7 -0.35 -15.29 -12.77
CA LEU A 7 1.01 -15.83 -12.67
C LEU A 7 1.35 -16.33 -11.26
N SER A 8 0.99 -15.59 -10.21
CA SER A 8 1.25 -15.99 -8.81
C SER A 8 0.48 -17.24 -8.38
N VAL A 9 -0.69 -17.46 -8.98
CA VAL A 9 -1.51 -18.65 -8.75
C VAL A 9 -0.97 -19.85 -9.53
N MET A 10 -0.50 -19.63 -10.77
CA MET A 10 0.06 -20.68 -11.63
C MET A 10 1.46 -21.10 -11.17
N PHE A 11 2.29 -20.15 -10.72
CA PHE A 11 3.67 -20.33 -10.29
C PHE A 11 3.91 -19.65 -8.94
N PRO A 12 3.58 -20.31 -7.81
CA PRO A 12 3.81 -19.75 -6.48
C PRO A 12 5.32 -19.84 -6.14
N VAL A 13 6.11 -18.88 -6.61
CA VAL A 13 7.55 -18.78 -6.36
C VAL A 13 7.88 -17.59 -5.47
N ALA A 14 8.89 -17.75 -4.62
CA ALA A 14 9.45 -16.65 -3.83
C ALA A 14 9.98 -15.55 -4.78
N GLY A 15 9.74 -14.27 -4.43
CA GLY A 15 10.12 -13.12 -5.27
C GLY A 15 9.07 -12.66 -6.29
N SER A 16 7.98 -13.41 -6.48
CA SER A 16 6.81 -13.01 -7.29
C SER A 16 7.19 -12.38 -8.65
N PHE A 17 6.88 -11.10 -8.87
CA PHE A 17 7.10 -10.41 -10.13
C PHE A 17 8.58 -10.34 -10.55
N THR A 18 9.54 -10.28 -9.64
CA THR A 18 10.97 -10.32 -10.02
C THR A 18 11.31 -11.67 -10.65
N ALA A 19 10.84 -12.77 -10.06
CA ALA A 19 11.02 -14.12 -10.60
C ALA A 19 10.27 -14.31 -11.93
N PHE A 20 9.05 -13.79 -12.05
CA PHE A 20 8.29 -13.85 -13.31
C PHE A 20 8.96 -13.07 -14.43
N SER A 21 9.48 -11.88 -14.13
CA SER A 21 10.19 -11.07 -15.11
C SER A 21 11.51 -11.70 -15.56
N THR A 22 12.30 -12.27 -14.64
CA THR A 22 13.49 -13.05 -14.98
C THR A 22 13.15 -14.24 -15.87
N ARG A 23 12.04 -14.93 -15.59
CA ARG A 23 11.64 -16.16 -16.28
C ARG A 23 11.00 -15.94 -17.65
N PHE A 24 10.12 -14.94 -17.77
CA PHE A 24 9.26 -14.75 -18.95
C PHE A 24 9.68 -13.59 -19.85
N ILE A 25 10.57 -12.69 -19.39
CA ILE A 25 11.02 -11.54 -20.18
C ILE A 25 12.52 -11.69 -20.46
N ASP A 26 13.36 -11.38 -19.49
CA ASP A 26 14.82 -11.47 -19.58
C ASP A 26 15.42 -11.36 -18.17
N PRO A 27 16.53 -12.06 -17.86
CA PRO A 27 17.22 -11.90 -16.58
C PRO A 27 17.63 -10.46 -16.25
N SER A 28 18.05 -9.67 -17.25
CA SER A 28 18.42 -8.25 -17.07
C SER A 28 17.21 -7.40 -16.66
N TRP A 29 16.04 -7.72 -17.21
CA TRP A 29 14.78 -7.06 -16.85
C TRP A 29 14.36 -7.42 -15.42
N GLY A 30 14.50 -8.69 -15.05
CA GLY A 30 14.30 -9.15 -13.67
C GLY A 30 15.24 -8.48 -12.68
N PHE A 31 16.52 -8.32 -13.03
CA PHE A 31 17.49 -7.58 -12.22
C PHE A 31 17.07 -6.12 -12.01
N ALA A 32 16.75 -5.40 -13.09
CA ALA A 32 16.36 -3.99 -13.02
C ALA A 32 15.09 -3.78 -12.19
N LEU A 33 14.05 -4.58 -12.44
CA LEU A 33 12.79 -4.50 -11.70
C LEU A 33 12.96 -4.81 -10.21
N GLY A 34 13.76 -5.83 -9.88
CA GLY A 34 14.04 -6.17 -8.48
C GLY A 34 14.68 -5.01 -7.72
N TRP A 35 15.69 -4.36 -8.30
CA TRP A 35 16.36 -3.22 -7.67
C TRP A 35 15.48 -1.98 -7.57
N ILE A 36 14.69 -1.67 -8.61
CA ILE A 36 13.72 -0.56 -8.57
C ILE A 36 12.71 -0.78 -7.45
N TYR A 37 12.15 -1.99 -7.35
CA TYR A 37 11.16 -2.31 -6.32
C TYR A 37 11.76 -2.29 -4.90
N PHE A 38 12.95 -2.87 -4.73
CA PHE A 38 13.68 -2.82 -3.47
C PHE A 38 13.93 -1.36 -3.02
N LEU A 39 14.46 -0.53 -3.91
CA LEU A 39 14.73 0.88 -3.63
C LEU A 39 13.45 1.67 -3.35
N GLN A 40 12.36 1.40 -4.06
CA GLN A 40 11.06 2.00 -3.79
C GLN A 40 10.65 1.76 -2.33
N TRP A 41 10.63 0.50 -1.86
CA TRP A 41 10.23 0.21 -0.48
C TRP A 41 11.25 0.69 0.55
N LEU A 42 12.54 0.70 0.20
CA LEU A 42 13.59 1.27 1.04
C LEU A 42 13.37 2.77 1.30
N PHE A 43 12.93 3.53 0.29
CA PHE A 43 12.64 4.97 0.42
C PHE A 43 11.25 5.27 0.98
N VAL A 44 10.29 4.36 0.86
CA VAL A 44 8.97 4.50 1.51
C VAL A 44 9.11 4.51 3.04
N LEU A 45 9.99 3.68 3.62
CA LEU A 45 10.18 3.67 5.08
C LEU A 45 10.50 5.06 5.67
N PRO A 46 11.57 5.78 5.26
CA PRO A 46 11.85 7.10 5.82
C PRO A 46 10.74 8.13 5.51
N LEU A 47 10.05 7.99 4.38
CA LEU A 47 8.89 8.84 4.04
C LEU A 47 7.78 8.66 5.08
N GLU A 48 7.42 7.42 5.42
CA GLU A 48 6.37 7.13 6.41
C GLU A 48 6.78 7.56 7.82
N ILE A 49 8.06 7.44 8.18
CA ILE A 49 8.58 7.93 9.47
C ILE A 49 8.45 9.45 9.56
N ILE A 50 8.78 10.20 8.50
CA ILE A 50 8.60 11.65 8.47
C ILE A 50 7.12 12.01 8.59
N ALA A 51 6.24 11.31 7.87
CA ALA A 51 4.80 11.51 7.96
C ALA A 51 4.25 11.25 9.38
N ALA A 52 4.72 10.18 10.04
CA ALA A 52 4.35 9.85 11.41
C ALA A 52 4.79 10.93 12.41
N VAL A 53 6.02 11.46 12.25
CA VAL A 53 6.56 12.53 13.09
C VAL A 53 5.76 13.81 12.92
N LEU A 54 5.42 14.20 11.69
CA LEU A 54 4.59 15.36 11.43
C LEU A 54 3.18 15.18 12.00
N THR A 55 2.61 13.98 11.91
CA THR A 55 1.31 13.66 12.53
C THR A 55 1.35 13.90 14.04
N ILE A 56 2.46 13.55 14.72
CA ILE A 56 2.61 13.79 16.17
C ILE A 56 2.66 15.28 16.55
N THR A 57 3.21 16.13 15.67
CA THR A 57 3.32 17.58 15.96
C THR A 57 1.96 18.25 16.18
N TYR A 58 0.87 17.62 15.71
CA TYR A 58 -0.51 17.99 16.04
C TYR A 58 -0.77 18.09 17.55
N TRP A 59 -0.25 17.14 18.35
CA TRP A 59 -0.46 17.16 19.81
C TRP A 59 0.66 17.84 20.56
N ASN A 60 1.89 17.72 20.07
CA ASN A 60 3.06 18.25 20.77
C ASN A 60 4.20 18.56 19.80
N ASP A 61 4.45 19.85 19.59
CA ASP A 61 5.59 20.36 18.80
C ASP A 61 6.79 20.80 19.67
N SER A 62 6.66 20.71 21.00
CA SER A 62 7.74 21.12 21.92
C SER A 62 8.85 20.08 22.03
N VAL A 63 8.55 18.81 21.75
CA VAL A 63 9.53 17.71 21.82
C VAL A 63 10.29 17.61 20.50
N PRO A 64 11.64 17.46 20.52
CA PRO A 64 12.41 17.34 19.29
C PRO A 64 11.94 16.17 18.41
N LYS A 65 11.69 16.47 17.13
CA LYS A 65 11.25 15.51 16.11
C LYS A 65 12.09 14.22 16.05
N ALA A 66 13.39 14.34 16.30
CA ALA A 66 14.33 13.22 16.34
C ALA A 66 13.97 12.13 17.36
N VAL A 67 13.37 12.50 18.50
CA VAL A 67 12.95 11.53 19.53
C VAL A 67 11.88 10.60 18.97
N PHE A 68 10.88 11.16 18.28
CA PHE A 68 9.81 10.38 17.67
C PHE A 68 10.32 9.52 16.50
N VAL A 69 11.26 10.04 15.70
CA VAL A 69 11.95 9.24 14.66
C VAL A 69 12.56 7.98 15.28
N THR A 70 13.33 8.12 16.37
CA THR A 70 13.96 6.98 17.04
C THR A 70 12.93 6.01 17.60
N ILE A 71 11.88 6.49 18.26
CA ILE A 71 10.82 5.65 18.82
C ILE A 71 10.14 4.81 17.72
N PHE A 72 9.77 5.43 16.61
CA PHE A 72 9.10 4.74 15.52
C PHE A 72 10.01 3.72 14.81
N LEU A 73 11.28 4.06 14.60
CA LEU A 73 12.24 3.12 14.03
C LEU A 73 12.45 1.91 14.95
N VAL A 74 12.62 2.13 16.26
CA VAL A 74 12.77 1.03 17.23
C VAL A 74 11.51 0.16 17.27
N LEU A 75 10.32 0.77 17.20
CA LEU A 75 9.05 0.02 17.15
C LEU A 75 8.95 -0.84 15.89
N ILE A 76 9.23 -0.28 14.71
CA ILE A 76 9.18 -1.02 13.44
C ILE A 76 10.23 -2.13 13.42
N LEU A 77 11.46 -1.86 13.88
CA LEU A 77 12.50 -2.87 14.00
C LEU A 77 12.11 -3.97 14.98
N GLY A 78 11.53 -3.62 16.12
CA GLY A 78 11.05 -4.59 17.11
C GLY A 78 9.99 -5.55 16.54
N ILE A 79 9.03 -5.03 15.76
CA ILE A 79 8.01 -5.85 15.09
C ILE A 79 8.64 -6.75 14.01
N ASN A 80 9.57 -6.21 13.21
CA ASN A 80 10.18 -6.97 12.10
C ASN A 80 11.22 -8.01 12.55
N LEU A 81 11.87 -7.80 13.68
CA LEU A 81 12.78 -8.78 14.29
C LEU A 81 12.05 -9.85 15.12
N SER A 82 10.77 -9.63 15.39
CA SER A 82 9.91 -10.61 16.08
C SER A 82 9.49 -11.76 15.16
N ASN A 83 8.88 -12.79 15.75
CA ASN A 83 8.38 -13.94 14.99
C ASN A 83 7.36 -13.50 13.91
N ILE A 84 7.39 -14.13 12.72
CA ILE A 84 6.46 -13.90 11.60
C ILE A 84 4.99 -13.87 12.03
N ARG A 85 4.63 -14.64 13.06
CA ARG A 85 3.29 -14.65 13.63
C ARG A 85 2.90 -13.32 14.28
N ILE A 86 3.81 -12.70 15.03
CA ILE A 86 3.59 -11.41 15.70
C ILE A 86 3.42 -10.31 14.65
N TYR A 87 4.23 -10.34 13.59
CA TYR A 87 4.07 -9.44 12.45
C TYR A 87 2.66 -9.55 11.84
N GLY A 88 2.20 -10.78 11.57
CA GLY A 88 0.88 -11.03 11.00
C GLY A 88 -0.27 -10.57 11.90
N GLU A 89 -0.17 -10.79 13.22
CA GLU A 89 -1.17 -10.33 14.20
C GLU A 89 -1.19 -8.80 14.31
N ALA A 90 -0.03 -8.14 14.32
CA ALA A 90 0.07 -6.68 14.34
C ALA A 90 -0.55 -6.04 13.09
N GLU A 91 -0.22 -6.55 11.90
CA GLU A 91 -0.80 -6.07 10.63
C GLU A 91 -2.31 -6.30 10.55
N PHE A 92 -2.80 -7.41 11.11
CA PHE A 92 -4.25 -7.65 11.20
C PHE A 92 -4.94 -6.60 12.05
N ILE A 93 -4.39 -6.26 13.22
CA ILE A 93 -4.91 -5.22 14.12
C ILE A 93 -4.88 -3.85 13.42
N PHE A 94 -3.75 -3.48 12.80
CA PHE A 94 -3.63 -2.22 12.05
C PHE A 94 -4.64 -2.13 10.91
N SER A 95 -4.88 -3.23 10.21
CA SER A 95 -5.87 -3.30 9.13
C SER A 95 -7.30 -3.09 9.62
N ILE A 96 -7.67 -3.68 10.77
CA ILE A 96 -9.00 -3.47 11.36
C ILE A 96 -9.21 -2.00 11.74
N ILE A 97 -8.24 -1.38 12.42
CA ILE A 97 -8.32 0.03 12.83
C ILE A 97 -8.53 0.93 11.60
N LYS A 98 -7.78 0.71 10.52
CA LYS A 98 -7.91 1.47 9.27
C LYS A 98 -9.31 1.34 8.67
N VAL A 99 -9.84 0.12 8.58
CA VAL A 99 -11.17 -0.13 7.98
C VAL A 99 -12.27 0.52 8.80
N VAL A 100 -12.23 0.35 10.13
CA VAL A 100 -13.22 0.97 11.04
C VAL A 100 -13.18 2.49 10.92
N ALA A 101 -11.99 3.08 10.87
CA ALA A 101 -11.85 4.53 10.75
C ALA A 101 -12.35 5.07 9.41
N VAL A 102 -12.08 4.38 8.30
CA VAL A 102 -12.60 4.76 6.98
C VAL A 102 -14.12 4.71 6.95
N VAL A 103 -14.72 3.64 7.47
CA VAL A 103 -16.19 3.53 7.55
C VAL A 103 -16.77 4.62 8.46
N GLY A 104 -16.15 4.85 9.63
CA GLY A 104 -16.54 5.92 10.55
C GLY A 104 -16.45 7.31 9.91
N PHE A 105 -15.38 7.58 9.16
CA PHE A 105 -15.20 8.83 8.43
C PHE A 105 -16.27 9.01 7.33
N ILE A 106 -16.63 7.95 6.60
CA ILE A 106 -17.68 8.03 5.58
C ILE A 106 -19.02 8.42 6.23
N LEU A 107 -19.40 7.75 7.31
CA LEU A 107 -20.64 8.05 8.03
C LEU A 107 -20.63 9.47 8.58
N LEU A 108 -19.55 9.86 9.25
CA LEU A 108 -19.36 11.20 9.78
C LEU A 108 -19.40 12.25 8.68
N GLY A 109 -18.70 12.02 7.57
CA GLY A 109 -18.64 12.93 6.43
C GLY A 109 -20.00 13.14 5.79
N ILE A 110 -20.83 12.10 5.68
CA ILE A 110 -22.23 12.22 5.23
C ILE A 110 -23.04 13.08 6.23
N VAL A 111 -22.88 12.85 7.53
CA VAL A 111 -23.57 13.64 8.56
C VAL A 111 -23.16 15.11 8.50
N ILE A 112 -21.87 15.42 8.40
CA ILE A 112 -21.36 16.79 8.28
C ILE A 112 -21.84 17.43 6.97
N HIS A 113 -21.85 16.67 5.88
CA HIS A 113 -22.29 17.17 4.59
C HIS A 113 -23.78 17.58 4.60
N ILE A 114 -24.62 16.79 5.27
CA ILE A 114 -26.06 17.06 5.38
C ILE A 114 -26.35 18.13 6.45
N GLY A 115 -25.74 18.01 7.63
CA GLY A 115 -26.01 18.85 8.79
C GLY A 115 -25.31 20.21 8.77
N GLY A 116 -24.16 20.29 8.11
CA GLY A 116 -23.33 21.49 8.08
C GLY A 116 -22.58 21.78 9.37
N PRO A 117 -21.60 22.70 9.33
CA PRO A 117 -21.09 23.36 10.52
C PRO A 117 -22.22 24.08 11.27
N PRO A 118 -22.06 24.35 12.58
CA PRO A 118 -23.10 24.93 13.45
C PRO A 118 -23.77 26.22 12.92
N ASN A 119 -23.14 26.91 11.96
CA ASN A 119 -23.57 28.21 11.44
C ASN A 119 -23.89 28.24 9.94
N SER A 120 -23.66 27.17 9.15
CA SER A 120 -23.80 27.23 7.68
C SER A 120 -24.83 26.28 7.06
N GLY A 121 -25.37 25.30 7.81
CA GLY A 121 -26.33 24.33 7.29
C GLY A 121 -25.77 23.48 6.14
N TYR A 122 -26.64 22.87 5.33
CA TYR A 122 -26.30 21.93 4.25
C TYR A 122 -25.16 22.45 3.33
N ILE A 123 -24.03 21.75 3.29
CA ILE A 123 -22.85 22.16 2.50
C ILE A 123 -23.08 21.90 0.99
N GLY A 124 -23.58 20.71 0.65
CA GLY A 124 -23.80 20.31 -0.74
C GLY A 124 -22.55 20.47 -1.62
N GLY A 125 -22.75 20.82 -2.90
CA GLY A 125 -21.67 21.04 -3.86
C GLY A 125 -21.04 22.44 -3.81
N GLN A 126 -21.12 23.16 -2.69
CA GLN A 126 -20.69 24.55 -2.62
C GLN A 126 -19.21 24.72 -3.00
N TYR A 127 -18.31 23.92 -2.41
CA TYR A 127 -16.87 24.00 -2.70
C TYR A 127 -16.49 23.53 -4.11
N TRP A 128 -17.31 22.67 -4.71
CA TRP A 128 -17.17 22.27 -6.12
C TRP A 128 -17.62 23.37 -7.08
N SER A 129 -18.46 24.31 -6.62
CA SER A 129 -18.89 25.46 -7.42
C SER A 129 -17.94 26.65 -7.23
N HIS A 130 -17.58 26.95 -5.98
CA HIS A 130 -16.67 28.04 -5.61
C HIS A 130 -15.84 27.63 -4.39
N PRO A 131 -14.50 27.55 -4.46
CA PRO A 131 -13.59 27.99 -5.55
C PRO A 131 -13.51 27.06 -6.77
N GLY A 132 -14.09 25.85 -6.71
CA GLY A 132 -14.02 24.86 -7.78
C GLY A 132 -12.97 23.77 -7.55
N PRO A 133 -13.09 22.62 -8.26
CA PRO A 133 -12.29 21.43 -7.99
C PRO A 133 -10.86 21.48 -8.57
N PHE A 134 -10.62 22.33 -9.58
CA PHE A 134 -9.32 22.41 -10.25
C PHE A 134 -8.56 23.66 -9.80
N ASN A 135 -7.52 23.45 -9.01
CA ASN A 135 -6.58 24.49 -8.61
C ASN A 135 -5.23 24.30 -9.31
N ASN A 136 -4.47 25.38 -9.55
CA ASN A 136 -3.15 25.36 -10.19
C ASN A 136 -3.10 24.84 -11.65
N GLY A 137 -4.23 24.87 -12.37
CA GLY A 137 -4.33 24.47 -13.78
C GLY A 137 -3.88 23.04 -14.07
N PHE A 138 -3.36 22.79 -15.27
CA PHE A 138 -2.91 21.46 -15.70
C PHE A 138 -1.77 20.90 -14.83
N LYS A 139 -0.90 21.78 -14.29
CA LYS A 139 0.20 21.37 -13.42
C LYS A 139 -0.31 20.79 -12.09
N GLY A 140 -1.34 21.41 -11.51
CA GLY A 140 -2.00 20.87 -10.32
C GLY A 140 -2.63 19.51 -10.59
N PHE A 141 -3.35 19.40 -11.70
CA PHE A 141 -3.98 18.15 -12.13
C PHE A 141 -2.95 17.02 -12.35
N SER A 142 -1.88 17.26 -13.10
CA SER A 142 -0.85 16.24 -13.37
C SER A 142 -0.08 15.84 -12.11
N SER A 143 0.20 16.78 -11.21
CA SER A 143 0.83 16.47 -9.92
C SER A 143 -0.08 15.60 -9.04
N ALA A 144 -1.40 15.85 -9.04
CA ALA A 144 -2.35 15.04 -8.29
C ALA A 144 -2.42 13.60 -8.81
N LEU A 145 -2.32 13.40 -10.14
CA LEU A 145 -2.28 12.06 -10.74
C LEU A 145 -1.05 11.26 -10.28
N ILE A 146 0.12 11.90 -10.19
CA ILE A 146 1.35 11.23 -9.74
C ILE A 146 1.19 10.75 -8.28
N THR A 147 0.68 11.61 -7.40
CA THR A 147 0.43 11.26 -5.99
C THR A 147 -0.65 10.18 -5.86
N ALA A 148 -1.68 10.20 -6.71
CA ALA A 148 -2.72 9.19 -6.72
C ALA A 148 -2.17 7.82 -7.15
N VAL A 149 -1.31 7.78 -8.18
CA VAL A 149 -0.63 6.55 -8.63
C VAL A 149 0.29 6.00 -7.53
N PHE A 150 1.07 6.87 -6.86
CA PHE A 150 1.90 6.48 -5.73
C PHE A 150 1.06 5.86 -4.59
N SER A 151 -0.09 6.45 -4.27
CA SER A 151 -1.00 5.97 -3.22
C SER A 151 -1.66 4.62 -3.54
N TYR A 152 -1.63 4.18 -4.80
CA TYR A 152 -2.09 2.86 -5.22
C TYR A 152 -1.02 1.77 -5.09
N GLY A 153 0.24 2.15 -4.86
CA GLY A 153 1.34 1.22 -4.59
C GLY A 153 1.08 0.36 -3.35
N GLY A 154 1.75 -0.78 -3.27
CA GLY A 154 1.59 -1.73 -2.14
C GLY A 154 0.53 -2.79 -2.34
N THR A 155 -0.36 -2.67 -3.33
CA THR A 155 -1.28 -3.76 -3.64
C THR A 155 -0.51 -5.02 -4.06
N GLU A 156 0.59 -4.84 -4.79
CA GLU A 156 1.46 -5.88 -5.34
C GLU A 156 2.19 -6.72 -4.27
N ILE A 157 2.23 -6.27 -3.01
CA ILE A 157 2.75 -7.07 -1.88
C ILE A 157 1.99 -8.39 -1.73
N VAL A 158 0.71 -8.44 -2.15
CA VAL A 158 -0.07 -9.69 -2.19
C VAL A 158 0.62 -10.75 -3.06
N GLY A 159 1.30 -10.34 -4.13
CA GLY A 159 2.10 -11.24 -4.97
C GLY A 159 3.30 -11.82 -4.22
N LEU A 160 3.95 -11.03 -3.37
CA LEU A 160 5.07 -11.48 -2.53
C LEU A 160 4.60 -12.46 -1.45
N ALA A 161 3.45 -12.16 -0.82
CA ALA A 161 2.82 -13.03 0.16
C ALA A 161 2.22 -14.33 -0.44
N ALA A 162 2.02 -14.39 -1.77
CA ALA A 162 1.48 -15.57 -2.43
C ALA A 162 2.38 -16.80 -2.22
N ALA A 163 3.70 -16.62 -2.19
CA ALA A 163 4.67 -17.69 -1.94
C ALA A 163 4.58 -18.27 -0.53
N GLU A 164 4.11 -17.48 0.45
CA GLU A 164 3.97 -17.89 1.85
C GLU A 164 2.54 -18.37 2.19
N THR A 165 1.62 -18.32 1.23
CA THR A 165 0.20 -18.63 1.43
C THR A 165 -0.06 -20.13 1.30
N ARG A 166 -0.74 -20.74 2.29
CA ARG A 166 -1.06 -22.19 2.29
C ARG A 166 -1.92 -22.66 1.11
N SER A 167 -2.82 -21.80 0.62
CA SER A 167 -3.71 -22.12 -0.53
C SER A 167 -3.79 -20.92 -1.49
N PRO A 168 -2.79 -20.73 -2.36
CA PRO A 168 -2.71 -19.55 -3.23
C PRO A 168 -3.85 -19.53 -4.25
N LEU A 169 -4.22 -20.71 -4.79
CA LEU A 169 -5.31 -20.89 -5.78
C LEU A 169 -6.67 -20.33 -5.34
N LYS A 170 -6.99 -20.36 -4.05
CA LYS A 170 -8.25 -19.86 -3.51
C LYS A 170 -8.10 -18.48 -2.88
N SER A 171 -7.01 -18.27 -2.15
CA SER A 171 -6.83 -17.09 -1.30
C SER A 171 -6.44 -15.85 -2.09
N ILE A 172 -5.55 -15.99 -3.09
CA ILE A 172 -5.05 -14.87 -3.89
C ILE A 172 -6.14 -14.25 -4.76
N PRO A 173 -6.92 -15.02 -5.57
CA PRO A 173 -8.02 -14.46 -6.36
C PRO A 173 -9.07 -13.73 -5.52
N LYS A 174 -9.39 -14.28 -4.33
CA LYS A 174 -10.36 -13.69 -3.41
C LYS A 174 -9.83 -12.37 -2.82
N ALA A 175 -8.56 -12.36 -2.38
CA ALA A 175 -7.93 -11.16 -1.83
C ALA A 175 -7.93 -10.00 -2.83
N ILE A 176 -7.63 -10.24 -4.10
CA ILE A 176 -7.60 -9.19 -5.13
C ILE A 176 -8.98 -8.60 -5.39
N LYS A 177 -10.02 -9.45 -5.50
CA LYS A 177 -11.40 -8.97 -5.67
C LYS A 177 -11.81 -8.07 -4.50
N HIS A 178 -11.43 -8.44 -3.28
CA HIS A 178 -11.65 -7.60 -2.11
C HIS A 178 -10.87 -6.29 -2.16
N VAL A 179 -9.58 -6.31 -2.55
CA VAL A 179 -8.77 -5.10 -2.70
C VAL A 179 -9.36 -4.16 -3.75
N PHE A 180 -9.81 -4.68 -4.89
CA PHE A 180 -10.45 -3.89 -5.95
C PHE A 180 -11.71 -3.19 -5.44
N TRP A 181 -12.65 -3.93 -4.87
CA TRP A 181 -13.90 -3.34 -4.35
C TRP A 181 -13.65 -2.38 -3.18
N ARG A 182 -12.67 -2.68 -2.33
CA ARG A 182 -12.25 -1.80 -1.23
C ARG A 182 -11.76 -0.46 -1.76
N ILE A 183 -10.90 -0.45 -2.79
CA ILE A 183 -10.39 0.79 -3.38
C ILE A 183 -11.49 1.50 -4.16
N ALA A 184 -12.23 0.80 -5.02
CA ALA A 184 -13.27 1.41 -5.84
C ALA A 184 -14.35 2.12 -5.00
N ILE A 185 -14.82 1.50 -3.92
CA ILE A 185 -15.88 2.08 -3.10
C ILE A 185 -15.29 3.05 -2.08
N PHE A 186 -14.42 2.57 -1.18
CA PHE A 186 -14.03 3.40 -0.05
C PHE A 186 -13.15 4.57 -0.47
N TYR A 187 -12.21 4.42 -1.42
CA TYR A 187 -11.38 5.57 -1.82
C TYR A 187 -12.17 6.61 -2.58
N LEU A 188 -13.01 6.22 -3.55
CA LEU A 188 -13.81 7.19 -4.31
C LEU A 188 -14.79 7.94 -3.39
N VAL A 189 -15.48 7.22 -2.50
CA VAL A 189 -16.45 7.84 -1.58
C VAL A 189 -15.74 8.76 -0.58
N THR A 190 -14.64 8.33 0.03
CA THR A 190 -13.90 9.16 0.99
C THR A 190 -13.31 10.42 0.35
N ILE A 191 -12.67 10.30 -0.82
CA ILE A 191 -12.11 11.46 -1.53
C ILE A 191 -13.22 12.40 -1.99
N MET A 192 -14.35 11.87 -2.48
CA MET A 192 -15.51 12.68 -2.84
C MET A 192 -16.04 13.46 -1.62
N LEU A 193 -16.18 12.80 -0.46
CA LEU A 193 -16.61 13.45 0.77
C LEU A 193 -15.62 14.53 1.22
N VAL A 194 -14.32 14.24 1.23
CA VAL A 194 -13.29 15.25 1.56
C VAL A 194 -13.39 16.45 0.62
N GLY A 195 -13.54 16.23 -0.69
CA GLY A 195 -13.69 17.32 -1.67
C GLY A 195 -15.00 18.10 -1.54
N LEU A 196 -16.05 17.52 -0.94
CA LEU A 196 -17.30 18.21 -0.62
C LEU A 196 -17.23 18.97 0.71
N LEU A 197 -16.35 18.56 1.62
CA LEU A 197 -16.24 19.12 2.97
C LEU A 197 -15.13 20.16 3.12
N VAL A 198 -14.09 20.09 2.30
CA VAL A 198 -12.91 20.96 2.40
C VAL A 198 -12.76 21.79 1.12
N PRO A 199 -12.67 23.12 1.22
CA PRO A 199 -12.45 23.97 0.06
C PRO A 199 -11.02 23.80 -0.50
N SER A 200 -10.89 23.80 -1.83
CA SER A 200 -9.60 23.57 -2.52
C SER A 200 -8.57 24.71 -2.35
N ASN A 201 -8.98 25.84 -1.77
CA ASN A 201 -8.14 27.00 -1.48
C ASN A 201 -7.84 27.17 0.03
N ASP A 202 -8.13 26.17 0.86
CA ASP A 202 -7.82 26.23 2.29
C ASP A 202 -6.30 26.35 2.53
N SER A 203 -5.88 27.37 3.28
CA SER A 203 -4.47 27.62 3.63
C SER A 203 -3.84 26.48 4.43
N SER A 204 -4.65 25.71 5.14
CA SER A 204 -4.22 24.56 5.95
C SER A 204 -3.81 23.39 5.06
N LEU A 205 -4.37 23.29 3.84
CA LEU A 205 -3.90 22.35 2.80
C LEU A 205 -2.57 22.79 2.17
N ILE A 206 -2.34 24.10 2.08
CA ILE A 206 -1.22 24.72 1.34
C ILE A 206 0.05 24.85 2.22
N SER A 207 -0.10 24.72 3.54
CA SER A 207 1.02 24.79 4.48
C SER A 207 1.97 23.59 4.40
N GLY A 208 1.61 22.54 3.65
CA GLY A 208 2.49 21.44 3.28
C GLY A 208 3.25 21.72 1.98
N LYS A 209 4.52 22.14 2.06
CA LYS A 209 5.34 22.48 0.89
C LYS A 209 5.88 21.26 0.14
N ASN A 210 5.71 20.04 0.67
CA ASN A 210 6.19 18.79 0.07
C ASN A 210 5.12 17.69 0.14
N SER A 211 5.23 16.66 -0.70
CA SER A 211 4.40 15.44 -0.67
C SER A 211 4.48 14.64 0.65
N ALA A 212 5.46 14.96 1.51
CA ALA A 212 5.60 14.42 2.86
C ALA A 212 5.04 15.34 3.95
N ASP A 213 4.55 16.53 3.61
CA ASP A 213 4.32 17.64 4.53
C ASP A 213 2.84 17.63 5.00
N ALA A 214 2.52 16.65 5.83
CA ALA A 214 1.19 16.41 6.39
C ALA A 214 0.89 17.30 7.61
N SER A 215 1.13 18.61 7.53
CA SER A 215 0.84 19.51 8.68
C SER A 215 -0.66 19.74 8.92
N ALA A 216 -1.54 19.28 8.03
CA ALA A 216 -2.94 18.99 8.36
C ALA A 216 -3.51 18.00 7.32
N SER A 217 -3.82 16.77 7.73
CA SER A 217 -4.50 15.80 6.86
C SER A 217 -5.87 16.35 6.46
N ALA A 218 -6.22 16.30 5.16
CA ALA A 218 -7.52 16.78 4.68
C ALA A 218 -8.72 16.12 5.39
N PHE A 219 -8.53 14.88 5.88
CA PHE A 219 -9.51 14.21 6.74
C PHE A 219 -9.68 14.90 8.09
N VAL A 220 -8.59 15.35 8.70
CA VAL A 220 -8.61 16.06 9.99
C VAL A 220 -9.22 17.45 9.80
N ILE A 221 -8.82 18.18 8.75
CA ILE A 221 -9.39 19.50 8.41
C ILE A 221 -10.92 19.40 8.24
N ALA A 222 -11.40 18.39 7.51
CA ALA A 222 -12.85 18.19 7.30
C ALA A 222 -13.63 18.04 8.62
N ILE A 223 -13.02 17.43 9.63
CA ILE A 223 -13.63 17.19 10.94
C ILE A 223 -13.49 18.42 11.85
N GLU A 224 -12.37 19.13 11.79
CA GLU A 224 -12.14 20.36 12.56
C GLU A 224 -13.09 21.47 12.14
N THR A 225 -13.29 21.65 10.83
CA THR A 225 -14.24 22.64 10.28
C THR A 225 -15.69 22.35 10.69
N ALA A 226 -16.01 21.11 11.04
CA ALA A 226 -17.32 20.74 11.58
C ALA A 226 -17.52 21.15 13.07
N GLY A 227 -16.47 21.66 13.74
CA GLY A 227 -16.55 22.18 15.10
C GLY A 227 -16.48 21.10 16.20
N THR A 228 -16.04 19.89 15.87
CA THR A 228 -15.89 18.81 16.86
C THR A 228 -14.50 18.83 17.48
N THR A 229 -14.42 18.73 18.82
CA THR A 229 -13.14 18.88 19.55
C THR A 229 -12.38 17.57 19.72
N ILE A 230 -13.07 16.42 19.76
CA ILE A 230 -12.45 15.11 20.07
C ILE A 230 -12.12 14.33 18.80
N LEU A 231 -13.01 14.36 17.80
CA LEU A 231 -12.90 13.55 16.59
C LEU A 231 -11.65 13.85 15.75
N PRO A 232 -11.15 15.10 15.64
CA PRO A 232 -9.88 15.39 14.95
C PRO A 232 -8.70 14.61 15.54
N SER A 233 -8.59 14.58 16.87
CA SER A 233 -7.55 13.82 17.58
C SER A 233 -7.68 12.31 17.36
N VAL A 234 -8.91 11.78 17.31
CA VAL A 234 -9.11 10.35 17.00
C VAL A 234 -8.66 10.04 15.57
N MET A 235 -9.04 10.87 14.60
CA MET A 235 -8.66 10.67 13.20
C MET A 235 -7.14 10.78 13.01
N ASN A 236 -6.51 11.76 13.66
CA ASN A 236 -5.06 11.91 13.59
C ASN A 236 -4.32 10.72 14.22
N SER A 237 -4.87 10.13 15.29
CA SER A 237 -4.32 8.90 15.90
C SER A 237 -4.41 7.70 14.96
N VAL A 238 -5.52 7.56 14.23
CA VAL A 238 -5.67 6.53 13.20
C VAL A 238 -4.67 6.74 12.07
N ILE A 239 -4.49 7.98 11.61
CA ILE A 239 -3.51 8.30 10.56
C ILE A 239 -2.12 7.88 11.00
N LEU A 240 -1.74 8.18 12.25
CA LEU A 240 -0.46 7.77 12.83
C LEU A 240 -0.29 6.24 12.78
N VAL A 241 -1.30 5.48 13.22
CA VAL A 241 -1.29 4.01 13.13
C VAL A 241 -1.20 3.55 11.67
N ALA A 242 -1.85 4.25 10.76
CA ALA A 242 -1.87 3.90 9.34
C ALA A 242 -0.48 4.03 8.69
N VAL A 243 0.19 5.16 8.88
CA VAL A 243 1.54 5.42 8.35
C VAL A 243 2.57 4.46 8.95
N LEU A 244 2.48 4.18 10.26
CA LEU A 244 3.38 3.21 10.91
C LEU A 244 3.21 1.79 10.35
N SER A 245 1.98 1.39 10.04
CA SER A 245 1.71 0.09 9.40
C SER A 245 2.23 0.04 7.95
N VAL A 246 2.18 1.13 7.19
CA VAL A 246 2.82 1.19 5.86
C VAL A 246 4.34 1.09 6.01
N GLY A 247 4.94 1.79 6.96
CA GLY A 247 6.38 1.67 7.28
C GLY A 247 6.78 0.24 7.66
N ASN A 248 5.97 -0.45 8.46
CA ASN A 248 6.19 -1.86 8.81
C ASN A 248 6.10 -2.79 7.58
N SER A 249 5.13 -2.56 6.70
CA SER A 249 5.00 -3.28 5.43
C SER A 249 6.16 -3.00 4.46
N ALA A 250 6.75 -1.80 4.51
CA ALA A 250 7.89 -1.43 3.68
C ALA A 250 9.16 -2.23 4.05
N VAL A 251 9.40 -2.46 5.34
CA VAL A 251 10.50 -3.33 5.81
C VAL A 251 10.28 -4.77 5.38
N TYR A 252 9.04 -5.26 5.50
CA TYR A 252 8.67 -6.58 5.01
C TYR A 252 8.93 -6.70 3.49
N ALA A 253 8.38 -5.81 2.67
CA ALA A 253 8.50 -5.87 1.22
C ALA A 253 9.97 -5.78 0.77
N SER A 254 10.72 -4.79 1.27
CA SER A 254 12.14 -4.62 0.91
C SER A 254 13.01 -5.82 1.28
N SER A 255 12.84 -6.38 2.48
CA SER A 255 13.63 -7.54 2.92
C SER A 255 13.34 -8.80 2.11
N ARG A 256 12.07 -9.10 1.80
CA ARG A 256 11.68 -10.28 1.02
C ARG A 256 12.08 -10.15 -0.45
N THR A 257 11.99 -8.95 -1.02
CA THR A 257 12.51 -8.71 -2.37
C THR A 257 14.03 -8.88 -2.42
N LEU A 258 14.77 -8.35 -1.45
CA LEU A 258 16.22 -8.48 -1.40
C LEU A 258 16.66 -9.94 -1.26
N ALA A 259 15.99 -10.70 -0.39
CA ALA A 259 16.22 -12.15 -0.23
C ALA A 259 15.99 -12.92 -1.54
N ALA A 260 14.84 -12.68 -2.20
CA ALA A 260 14.52 -13.34 -3.46
C ALA A 260 15.49 -12.95 -4.60
N MET A 261 15.96 -11.71 -4.65
CA MET A 261 17.00 -11.30 -5.59
C MET A 261 18.34 -12.01 -5.34
N ALA A 262 18.69 -12.26 -4.08
CA ALA A 262 19.91 -12.98 -3.74
C ALA A 262 19.84 -14.46 -4.18
N GLU A 263 18.67 -15.10 -4.07
CA GLU A 263 18.41 -16.46 -4.59
C GLU A 263 18.53 -16.51 -6.12
N LEU A 264 18.03 -15.47 -6.82
CA LEU A 264 18.14 -15.34 -8.27
C LEU A 264 19.54 -14.89 -8.76
N SER A 265 20.53 -14.77 -7.87
CA SER A 265 21.87 -14.23 -8.17
C SER A 265 21.87 -12.80 -8.75
N HIS A 266 20.80 -12.04 -8.50
CA HIS A 266 20.66 -10.62 -8.86
C HIS A 266 21.13 -9.66 -7.75
N ALA A 267 21.34 -10.18 -6.54
CA ALA A 267 21.92 -9.46 -5.41
C ALA A 267 23.07 -10.26 -4.77
N PRO A 268 23.96 -9.63 -3.97
CA PRO A 268 25.05 -10.33 -3.30
C PRO A 268 24.56 -11.50 -2.43
N ARG A 269 25.26 -12.63 -2.48
CA ARG A 269 24.93 -13.88 -1.75
C ARG A 269 24.86 -13.74 -0.23
N VAL A 270 25.39 -12.65 0.32
CA VAL A 270 25.31 -12.34 1.76
C VAL A 270 23.85 -12.18 2.22
N PHE A 271 22.94 -11.81 1.31
CA PHE A 271 21.52 -11.62 1.60
C PHE A 271 20.66 -12.86 1.34
N THR A 272 21.24 -13.98 0.91
CA THR A 272 20.50 -15.23 0.75
C THR A 272 20.06 -15.75 2.13
N PRO A 273 18.77 -16.05 2.33
CA PRO A 273 18.29 -16.57 3.62
C PRO A 273 19.04 -17.83 4.04
N VAL A 274 19.43 -17.92 5.31
CA VAL A 274 20.00 -19.14 5.90
C VAL A 274 18.82 -20.04 6.33
N GLY A 275 18.19 -20.71 5.37
CA GLY A 275 17.07 -21.64 5.54
C GLY A 275 17.30 -22.94 4.76
N PRO A 276 16.59 -24.04 5.08
CA PRO A 276 16.91 -25.36 4.55
C PRO A 276 16.66 -25.40 3.04
N GLU A 277 17.74 -25.44 2.28
CA GLU A 277 17.91 -26.11 0.98
C GLU A 277 16.65 -26.19 0.10
N LEU A 278 16.06 -25.06 -0.27
CA LEU A 278 15.02 -24.99 -1.28
C LEU A 278 15.55 -24.15 -2.44
N LEU A 279 16.06 -24.88 -3.43
CA LEU A 279 16.48 -24.48 -4.78
C LEU A 279 17.92 -23.95 -4.87
N ARG A 280 18.84 -24.90 -5.06
CA ARG A 280 20.17 -24.58 -5.60
C ARG A 280 20.00 -24.01 -7.03
N PRO A 281 20.88 -23.10 -7.48
CA PRO A 281 20.88 -22.58 -8.86
C PRO A 281 20.93 -23.63 -9.97
N GLY A 282 21.22 -24.90 -9.64
CA GLY A 282 21.19 -26.04 -10.57
C GLY A 282 19.79 -26.64 -10.83
N ASP A 283 18.77 -26.31 -10.04
CA ASP A 283 17.41 -26.86 -10.21
C ASP A 283 16.53 -26.03 -11.17
N VAL A 284 16.96 -24.82 -11.53
CA VAL A 284 16.22 -23.94 -12.46
C VAL A 284 16.16 -24.53 -13.87
N SER A 285 17.17 -25.32 -14.27
CA SER A 285 17.17 -26.06 -15.53
C SER A 285 16.21 -27.25 -15.52
N GLY A 286 16.01 -27.90 -14.37
CA GLY A 286 15.07 -29.02 -14.22
C GLY A 286 13.61 -28.59 -14.09
N VAL A 287 13.35 -27.39 -13.56
CA VAL A 287 12.00 -26.81 -13.49
C VAL A 287 11.50 -26.36 -14.87
N ALA A 288 12.40 -25.85 -15.73
CA ALA A 288 12.05 -25.51 -17.12
C ALA A 288 11.56 -26.73 -17.93
N ASP A 289 12.14 -27.90 -17.68
CA ASP A 289 11.80 -29.14 -18.40
C ASP A 289 10.46 -29.74 -17.89
N LYS A 290 10.25 -29.73 -16.57
CA LYS A 290 8.96 -30.15 -15.95
C LYS A 290 7.79 -29.23 -16.30
N ASP A 291 8.04 -27.91 -16.41
CA ASP A 291 7.01 -26.95 -16.80
C ASP A 291 6.67 -27.03 -18.30
N GLY A 292 7.64 -27.42 -19.15
CA GLY A 292 7.39 -27.75 -20.56
C GLY A 292 6.47 -28.96 -20.74
N GLU A 293 6.61 -29.98 -19.88
CA GLU A 293 5.75 -31.16 -19.86
C GLU A 293 4.34 -30.84 -19.31
N ALA A 294 4.24 -29.99 -18.29
CA ALA A 294 2.97 -29.49 -17.76
C ALA A 294 2.21 -28.63 -18.80
N LEU A 295 2.89 -27.75 -19.54
CA LEU A 295 2.30 -26.96 -20.64
C LEU A 295 1.86 -27.83 -21.82
N ARG A 296 2.61 -28.88 -22.16
CA ARG A 296 2.20 -29.86 -23.18
C ARG A 296 0.98 -30.65 -22.77
N THR A 297 0.85 -30.95 -21.47
CA THR A 297 -0.30 -31.68 -20.90
C THR A 297 -1.55 -30.78 -20.84
N ALA A 298 -1.39 -29.52 -20.44
CA ALA A 298 -2.48 -28.53 -20.45
C ALA A 298 -2.96 -28.19 -21.88
N THR A 299 -2.03 -28.06 -22.84
CA THR A 299 -2.36 -27.85 -24.26
C THR A 299 -3.07 -29.08 -24.85
N ARG A 300 -2.69 -30.31 -24.46
CA ARG A 300 -3.41 -31.54 -24.85
C ARG A 300 -4.82 -31.58 -24.30
N GLN A 301 -5.03 -31.19 -23.04
CA GLN A 301 -6.36 -31.15 -22.41
C GLN A 301 -7.27 -30.08 -23.05
N LEU A 302 -6.71 -28.93 -23.44
CA LEU A 302 -7.43 -27.90 -24.20
C LEU A 302 -7.84 -28.41 -25.59
N HIS A 303 -6.94 -29.09 -26.31
CA HIS A 303 -7.28 -29.70 -27.61
C HIS A 303 -8.33 -30.81 -27.51
N THR A 304 -8.34 -31.61 -26.44
CA THR A 304 -9.38 -32.65 -26.25
C THR A 304 -10.73 -32.06 -25.88
N THR A 305 -10.75 -30.95 -25.13
CA THR A 305 -12.00 -30.25 -24.77
C THR A 305 -12.62 -29.50 -25.95
N ILE A 306 -11.79 -28.99 -26.87
CA ILE A 306 -12.26 -28.33 -28.12
C ILE A 306 -12.74 -29.36 -29.15
N ALA A 307 -12.22 -30.59 -29.14
CA ALA A 307 -12.66 -31.67 -30.02
C ALA A 307 -13.97 -32.36 -29.57
N SER A 308 -14.48 -32.04 -28.37
CA SER A 308 -15.72 -32.58 -27.80
C SER A 308 -16.90 -31.60 -27.78
N VAL A 309 -16.79 -30.48 -28.53
CA VAL A 309 -17.87 -29.54 -28.84
C VAL A 309 -18.08 -29.55 -30.35
#